data_AF-A0A5I6WL51-F1
#
_entry.id   AF-A0A5I6WL51-F1
#
_cell.length_a   1.000
_cell.length_b   1.000
_cell.length_c   1.000
_cell.angle_alpha   90.00
_cell.angle_beta   90.00
_cell.angle_gamma   90.00
#
_symmetry.space_group_name_H-M   'P 1'
#
loop_
_entity.id
_entity.type
_entity.pdbx_description
1 polymer ?
#
loop_
_entity_poly.entity_id
_entity_poly.type
_entity_poly.pdbx_seq_one_letter_code
_entity_poly.pdbx_strand_id
1 'polypeptide(L)'
;MNESYYFRTSDPDYIRHAPSRLEILSKAFPTIITQQESEHELQRLIHLLKLKGSNRCYDVIAQKLRQCRNGSPCNSLICPHCQRERILAQLAMLSVPPGNSAEYVGVVLFFNKDTQTPPPWKNTDALRAQIGRYKQRISRVLNRLGYTGQATGTFSMMRYMPDGPEARIFWVPQLCLFLPNDSTLIKGLKAHMSRSGGAFIDSSTVNTPVIGLRYKDPARLISCALNPVWHTADYTLTDKDALVKSRMEPLKGRTLLKSLLTLDSLGTGVVSFSFGQPLGKVH
;
A
#
# COMPACT_ATOMS: atom_id res chain seq x y z
N MET A 1 10.70 -2.99 -23.96
CA MET A 1 12.15 -3.27 -23.84
C MET A 1 12.46 -3.41 -22.36
N ASN A 2 12.78 -4.62 -21.91
CA ASN A 2 13.23 -4.87 -20.54
C ASN A 2 14.69 -4.44 -20.46
N GLU A 3 14.95 -3.22 -20.01
CA GLU A 3 16.28 -2.89 -19.48
C GLU A 3 16.45 -3.74 -18.22
N SER A 4 17.20 -4.83 -18.36
CA SER A 4 17.57 -5.67 -17.25
C SER A 4 18.64 -4.93 -16.45
N TYR A 5 18.23 -4.31 -15.35
CA TYR A 5 19.14 -3.71 -14.37
C TYR A 5 19.90 -4.85 -13.66
N TYR A 6 20.88 -5.45 -14.33
CA TYR A 6 21.80 -6.40 -13.72
C TYR A 6 22.96 -5.62 -13.13
N PHE A 7 22.85 -5.21 -11.87
CA PHE A 7 24.04 -4.98 -11.08
C PHE A 7 24.49 -6.31 -10.47
N ARG A 8 25.65 -6.81 -10.92
CA ARG A 8 26.42 -7.79 -10.15
C ARG A 8 27.04 -7.04 -8.98
N THR A 9 26.47 -7.16 -7.78
CA THR A 9 27.24 -6.82 -6.58
C THR A 9 28.33 -7.88 -6.43
N SER A 10 29.58 -7.43 -6.39
CA SER A 10 30.75 -8.28 -6.21
C SER A 10 30.91 -8.77 -4.77
N ASP A 11 30.09 -8.25 -3.86
CA ASP A 11 30.06 -8.61 -2.44
C ASP A 11 28.67 -9.19 -2.09
N PRO A 12 28.56 -10.51 -1.85
CA PRO A 12 27.32 -11.17 -1.44
C PRO A 12 26.82 -10.67 -0.08
N ASP A 13 27.71 -10.25 0.81
CA ASP A 13 27.37 -9.73 2.14
C ASP A 13 26.77 -8.31 2.08
N TYR A 14 26.85 -7.68 0.91
CA TYR A 14 26.29 -6.36 0.63
C TYR A 14 24.79 -6.40 0.37
N ILE A 15 24.25 -7.57 0.03
CA ILE A 15 22.84 -7.77 -0.28
C ILE A 15 22.04 -7.85 1.02
N ARG A 16 20.96 -7.08 1.11
CA ARG A 16 20.06 -7.17 2.26
C ARG A 16 19.15 -8.40 2.14
N HIS A 17 19.11 -9.16 3.22
CA HIS A 17 18.22 -10.29 3.44
C HIS A 17 17.29 -9.98 4.61
N ALA A 18 16.14 -10.65 4.65
CA ALA A 18 15.38 -10.73 5.89
C ALA A 18 16.15 -11.61 6.91
N PRO A 19 15.87 -11.50 8.22
CA PRO A 19 16.39 -12.44 9.21
C PRO A 19 16.19 -13.90 8.79
N SER A 20 17.14 -14.79 9.12
CA SER A 20 17.18 -16.17 8.62
C SER A 20 15.87 -16.94 8.82
N ARG A 21 15.18 -16.73 9.96
CA ARG A 21 13.85 -17.31 10.23
C ARG A 21 12.80 -16.90 9.19
N LEU A 22 12.80 -15.63 8.78
CA LEU A 22 11.89 -15.11 7.77
C LEU A 22 12.27 -15.57 6.36
N GLU A 23 13.56 -15.75 6.07
CA GLU A 23 13.99 -16.33 4.80
C GLU A 23 13.55 -17.79 4.66
N ILE A 24 13.67 -18.58 5.73
CA ILE A 24 13.14 -19.95 5.78
C ILE A 24 11.62 -19.94 5.55
N LEU A 25 10.89 -19.04 6.25
CA LEU A 25 9.45 -18.88 6.06
C LEU A 25 9.09 -18.55 4.61
N SER A 26 9.84 -17.67 3.96
CA SER A 26 9.55 -17.22 2.60
C SER A 26 9.52 -18.37 1.58
N LYS A 27 10.29 -19.45 1.82
CA LYS A 27 10.29 -20.64 0.96
C LYS A 27 8.94 -21.36 0.92
N ALA A 28 8.13 -21.22 1.97
CA ALA A 28 6.77 -21.77 2.02
C ALA A 28 5.72 -20.92 1.29
N PHE A 29 6.05 -19.66 0.95
CA PHE A 29 5.13 -18.70 0.34
C PHE A 29 5.68 -18.17 -1.00
N PRO A 30 5.60 -18.95 -2.09
CA PRO A 30 6.21 -18.61 -3.37
C PRO A 30 5.59 -17.38 -4.05
N THR A 31 4.49 -16.85 -3.52
CA THR A 31 3.80 -15.67 -4.05
C THR A 31 4.27 -14.35 -3.43
N ILE A 32 5.10 -14.41 -2.39
CA ILE A 32 5.76 -13.23 -1.84
C ILE A 32 6.92 -12.87 -2.75
N ILE A 33 7.16 -11.56 -2.89
CA ILE A 33 8.34 -11.05 -3.58
C ILE A 33 9.61 -11.70 -3.02
N THR A 34 10.43 -12.22 -3.92
CA THR A 34 11.71 -12.83 -3.58
C THR A 34 12.71 -11.75 -3.16
N GLN A 35 13.79 -12.20 -2.54
CA GLN A 35 14.91 -11.32 -2.21
C GLN A 35 15.50 -10.68 -3.49
N GLN A 36 15.67 -11.49 -4.54
CA GLN A 36 16.21 -11.02 -5.82
C GLN A 36 15.30 -9.98 -6.49
N GLU A 37 13.99 -10.19 -6.49
CA GLU A 37 13.04 -9.18 -7.01
C GLU A 37 13.06 -7.89 -6.18
N SER A 38 13.22 -8.02 -4.86
CA SER A 38 13.36 -6.85 -3.97
C SER A 38 14.64 -6.07 -4.26
N GLU A 39 15.75 -6.75 -4.55
CA GLU A 39 17.01 -6.12 -4.94
C GLU A 39 16.88 -5.43 -6.30
N HIS A 40 16.29 -6.10 -7.30
CA HIS A 40 16.06 -5.51 -8.61
C HIS A 40 15.19 -4.25 -8.52
N GLU A 41 14.11 -4.30 -7.73
CA GLU A 41 13.26 -3.13 -7.48
C GLU A 41 14.03 -2.00 -6.77
N LEU A 42 14.84 -2.32 -5.77
CA LEU A 42 15.66 -1.33 -5.04
C LEU A 42 16.60 -0.61 -6.00
N GLN A 43 17.29 -1.36 -6.86
CA GLN A 43 18.21 -0.82 -7.86
C GLN A 43 17.47 0.08 -8.86
N ARG A 44 16.31 -0.35 -9.35
CA ARG A 44 15.46 0.47 -10.24
C ARG A 44 15.09 1.79 -9.58
N LEU A 45 14.66 1.78 -8.31
CA LEU A 45 14.30 2.98 -7.57
C LEU A 45 15.49 3.92 -7.37
N ILE A 46 16.66 3.39 -6.98
CA ILE A 46 17.89 4.18 -6.83
C ILE A 46 18.29 4.84 -8.15
N HIS A 47 18.23 4.09 -9.25
CA HIS A 47 18.54 4.61 -10.58
C HIS A 47 17.59 5.74 -10.99
N LEU A 48 16.28 5.54 -10.81
CA LEU A 48 15.26 6.56 -11.10
C LEU A 48 15.45 7.84 -10.29
N LEU A 49 15.77 7.71 -8.99
CA LEU A 49 16.03 8.87 -8.10
C LEU A 49 17.26 9.67 -8.55
N LYS A 50 18.31 8.99 -9.03
CA LYS A 50 19.55 9.63 -9.51
C LYS A 50 19.41 10.28 -10.89
N LEU A 51 18.75 9.61 -11.85
CA LEU A 51 18.60 10.12 -13.22
C LEU A 51 17.85 11.46 -13.31
N LYS A 52 16.97 11.73 -12.37
CA LYS A 52 16.10 12.92 -12.36
C LYS A 52 16.47 13.91 -11.24
N GLY A 53 17.62 13.69 -10.60
CA GLY A 53 18.08 14.40 -9.41
C GLY A 53 19.06 15.53 -9.72
N SER A 54 18.53 16.72 -10.05
CA SER A 54 19.19 17.99 -9.66
C SER A 54 18.68 18.48 -8.31
N ASN A 55 17.89 17.66 -7.60
CA ASN A 55 17.26 17.99 -6.34
C ASN A 55 17.83 17.10 -5.22
N ARG A 56 18.51 17.75 -4.25
CA ARG A 56 19.16 17.15 -3.08
C ARG A 56 18.27 16.17 -2.32
N CYS A 57 16.95 16.36 -2.30
CA CYS A 57 16.04 15.46 -1.58
C CYS A 57 15.98 14.05 -2.20
N TYR A 58 16.09 13.92 -3.53
CA TYR A 58 16.12 12.60 -4.18
C TYR A 58 17.42 11.86 -3.90
N ASP A 59 18.56 12.58 -3.84
CA ASP A 59 19.85 12.00 -3.53
C ASP A 59 19.91 11.45 -2.10
N VAL A 60 19.32 12.17 -1.14
CA VAL A 60 19.21 11.71 0.26
C VAL A 60 18.45 10.38 0.34
N ILE A 61 17.33 10.26 -0.38
CA ILE A 61 16.59 8.99 -0.43
C ILE A 61 17.40 7.90 -1.12
N ALA A 62 18.01 8.20 -2.27
CA ALA A 62 18.81 7.22 -3.01
C ALA A 62 19.96 6.68 -2.15
N GLN A 63 20.62 7.56 -1.38
CA GLN A 63 21.66 7.18 -0.44
C GLN A 63 21.12 6.32 0.71
N LYS A 64 20.00 6.73 1.32
CA LYS A 64 19.30 5.96 2.37
C LYS A 64 18.96 4.54 1.91
N LEU A 65 18.43 4.40 0.69
CA LEU A 65 18.13 3.10 0.08
C LEU A 65 19.40 2.29 -0.19
N ARG A 66 20.43 2.94 -0.74
CA ARG A 66 21.72 2.30 -1.03
C ARG A 66 22.42 1.80 0.22
N GLN A 67 22.25 2.46 1.37
CA GLN A 67 22.89 2.11 2.64
C GLN A 67 22.11 1.09 3.48
N CYS A 68 20.95 0.62 3.02
CA CYS A 68 20.13 -0.33 3.78
C CYS A 68 20.82 -1.71 3.89
N ARG A 69 21.20 -2.13 5.11
CA ARG A 69 21.94 -3.39 5.38
C ARG A 69 21.32 -4.17 6.53
N ASN A 70 21.59 -5.47 6.65
CA ASN A 70 21.02 -6.32 7.71
C ASN A 70 21.20 -5.74 9.12
N GLY A 71 22.42 -5.29 9.46
CA GLY A 71 22.72 -4.65 10.75
C GLY A 71 22.28 -3.18 10.88
N SER A 72 21.89 -2.53 9.78
CA SER A 72 21.41 -1.15 9.78
C SER A 72 20.28 -0.97 8.76
N PRO A 73 19.05 -1.40 9.10
CA PRO A 73 17.88 -1.17 8.28
C PRO A 73 17.60 0.31 8.10
N CYS A 74 17.37 0.74 6.85
CA CYS A 74 16.95 2.11 6.60
C CYS A 74 15.51 2.40 7.07
N ASN A 75 14.72 1.35 7.32
CA ASN A 75 13.31 1.38 7.75
C ASN A 75 12.40 2.26 6.87
N SER A 76 12.86 2.61 5.66
CA SER A 76 12.11 3.43 4.74
C SER A 76 10.89 2.66 4.23
N LEU A 77 9.76 3.35 4.16
CA LEU A 77 8.53 2.80 3.64
C LEU A 77 8.65 2.33 2.19
N ILE A 78 9.50 2.99 1.41
CA ILE A 78 9.72 2.74 -0.02
C ILE A 78 10.89 1.80 -0.30
N CYS A 79 11.58 1.30 0.72
CA CYS A 79 12.65 0.31 0.54
C CYS A 79 12.02 -1.08 0.31
N PRO A 80 12.23 -1.72 -0.85
CA PRO A 80 11.64 -3.02 -1.16
C PRO A 80 12.07 -4.12 -0.19
N HIS A 81 13.34 -4.09 0.26
CA HIS A 81 13.81 -5.04 1.27
C HIS A 81 13.13 -4.88 2.62
N CYS A 82 13.00 -3.64 3.13
CA CYS A 82 12.27 -3.38 4.36
C CYS A 82 10.77 -3.70 4.21
N GLN A 83 10.20 -3.50 3.03
CA GLN A 83 8.81 -3.90 2.74
C GLN A 83 8.64 -5.41 2.79
N ARG A 84 9.51 -6.16 2.10
CA ARG A 84 9.51 -7.62 2.11
C ARG A 84 9.63 -8.17 3.54
N GLU A 85 10.56 -7.63 4.32
CA GLU A 85 10.74 -8.05 5.72
C GLU A 85 9.48 -7.79 6.56
N ARG A 86 8.81 -6.64 6.40
CA ARG A 86 7.54 -6.36 7.10
C ARG A 86 6.44 -7.35 6.72
N ILE A 87 6.33 -7.70 5.44
CA ILE A 87 5.37 -8.70 4.95
C ILE A 87 5.65 -10.07 5.59
N LEU A 88 6.91 -10.52 5.57
CA LEU A 88 7.31 -11.79 6.17
C LEU A 88 7.11 -11.80 7.70
N ALA A 89 7.42 -10.70 8.38
CA ALA A 89 7.19 -10.55 9.81
C ALA A 89 5.69 -10.65 10.13
N GLN A 90 4.83 -10.01 9.34
CA GLN A 90 3.39 -10.08 9.54
C GLN A 90 2.84 -11.49 9.32
N LEU A 91 3.34 -12.22 8.32
CA LEU A 91 2.99 -13.62 8.09
C LEU A 91 3.44 -14.51 9.25
N ALA A 92 4.66 -14.32 9.74
CA ALA A 92 5.18 -15.06 10.89
C ALA A 92 4.33 -14.83 12.15
N MET A 93 3.86 -13.59 12.37
CA MET A 93 3.01 -13.25 13.50
C MET A 93 1.62 -13.88 13.40
N LEU A 94 1.01 -13.85 12.21
CA LEU A 94 -0.34 -14.37 11.99
C LEU A 94 -0.39 -15.90 11.93
N SER A 95 0.77 -16.58 11.80
CA SER A 95 0.86 -18.05 11.71
C SER A 95 -0.04 -18.65 10.63
N VAL A 96 -0.23 -17.93 9.52
CA VAL A 96 -1.13 -18.37 8.45
C VAL A 96 -0.50 -19.55 7.70
N PRO A 97 -1.24 -20.63 7.39
CA PRO A 97 -0.71 -21.72 6.60
C PRO A 97 -0.44 -21.27 5.15
N PRO A 98 0.55 -21.87 4.46
CA PRO A 98 0.78 -21.62 3.05
C PRO A 98 -0.36 -22.18 2.18
N GLY A 99 -0.65 -21.48 1.08
CA GLY A 99 -1.69 -21.87 0.12
C GLY A 99 -2.98 -21.07 0.23
N ASN A 100 -4.03 -21.52 -0.46
CA ASN A 100 -5.31 -20.83 -0.46
C ASN A 100 -6.03 -21.04 0.87
N SER A 101 -6.51 -19.95 1.47
CA SER A 101 -7.38 -19.96 2.65
C SER A 101 -8.62 -19.10 2.40
N ALA A 102 -9.76 -19.56 2.91
CA ALA A 102 -11.00 -18.79 2.91
C ALA A 102 -11.20 -17.98 4.21
N GLU A 103 -10.29 -18.12 5.18
CA GLU A 103 -10.40 -17.51 6.51
C GLU A 103 -10.12 -16.01 6.51
N TYR A 104 -9.37 -15.53 5.53
CA TYR A 104 -8.94 -14.14 5.42
C TYR A 104 -9.37 -13.51 4.10
N VAL A 105 -9.55 -12.20 4.14
CA VAL A 105 -9.91 -11.40 2.98
C VAL A 105 -9.12 -10.09 2.98
N GLY A 106 -8.84 -9.61 1.77
CA GLY A 106 -8.37 -8.26 1.54
C GLY A 106 -9.53 -7.35 1.18
N VAL A 107 -9.67 -6.20 1.83
CA VAL A 107 -10.70 -5.21 1.51
C VAL A 107 -10.06 -3.86 1.30
N VAL A 108 -10.32 -3.23 0.15
CA VAL A 108 -9.89 -1.87 -0.15
C VAL A 108 -11.02 -0.91 0.14
N LEU A 109 -10.80 0.04 1.05
CA LEU A 109 -11.70 1.13 1.38
C LEU A 109 -11.25 2.40 0.63
N PHE A 110 -12.11 3.00 -0.18
CA PHE A 110 -11.85 4.25 -0.90
C PHE A 110 -12.52 5.42 -0.16
N PHE A 111 -11.74 6.47 0.14
CA PHE A 111 -12.22 7.67 0.83
C PHE A 111 -12.64 8.73 -0.19
N ASN A 112 -13.77 8.51 -0.86
CA ASN A 112 -14.24 9.31 -1.99
C ASN A 112 -14.66 10.74 -1.62
N LYS A 113 -15.35 10.93 -0.48
CA LYS A 113 -15.94 12.24 -0.15
C LYS A 113 -14.92 13.35 0.16
N ASP A 114 -13.65 13.00 0.24
CA ASP A 114 -12.56 13.86 0.67
C ASP A 114 -11.57 14.16 -0.48
N THR A 115 -12.02 14.06 -1.74
CA THR A 115 -11.14 13.97 -2.93
C THR A 115 -11.02 15.23 -3.78
N GLN A 116 -11.46 16.40 -3.30
CA GLN A 116 -11.00 17.69 -3.87
C GLN A 116 -9.53 17.98 -3.49
N THR A 117 -8.69 16.95 -3.56
CA THR A 117 -7.32 17.03 -3.09
C THR A 117 -6.46 17.55 -4.22
N PRO A 118 -5.79 18.71 -4.05
CA PRO A 118 -4.60 18.96 -4.85
C PRO A 118 -3.64 17.76 -4.74
N PRO A 119 -2.70 17.59 -5.69
CA PRO A 119 -1.77 16.49 -5.64
C PRO A 119 -1.19 16.28 -4.23
N PRO A 120 -1.18 15.06 -3.68
CA PRO A 120 -1.01 14.84 -2.23
C PRO A 120 0.31 15.37 -1.65
N TRP A 121 1.33 15.53 -2.50
CA TRP A 121 2.63 16.11 -2.15
C TRP A 121 2.63 17.64 -2.03
N LYS A 122 1.52 18.35 -2.32
CA LYS A 122 1.45 19.81 -2.13
C LYS A 122 1.45 20.21 -0.65
N ASN A 123 0.88 19.37 0.22
CA ASN A 123 0.86 19.60 1.67
C ASN A 123 0.88 18.25 2.41
N THR A 124 2.10 17.77 2.70
CA THR A 124 2.32 16.48 3.36
C THR A 124 1.76 16.45 4.78
N ASP A 125 1.72 17.57 5.50
CA ASP A 125 1.19 17.63 6.87
C ASP A 125 -0.34 17.55 6.90
N ALA A 126 -1.01 18.22 5.95
CA ALA A 126 -2.45 18.06 5.75
C ALA A 126 -2.80 16.60 5.42
N LEU A 127 -2.01 15.95 4.55
CA LEU A 127 -2.16 14.53 4.22
C LEU A 127 -1.95 13.64 5.45
N ARG A 128 -0.90 13.91 6.26
CA ARG A 128 -0.63 13.20 7.53
C ARG A 128 -1.83 13.29 8.48
N ALA A 129 -2.36 14.49 8.69
CA ALA A 129 -3.53 14.72 9.52
C ALA A 129 -4.78 14.02 8.97
N GLN A 130 -4.97 14.04 7.65
CA GLN A 130 -6.09 13.37 6.98
C GLN A 130 -6.04 11.86 7.15
N ILE A 131 -4.87 11.23 6.95
CA ILE A 131 -4.66 9.80 7.21
C ILE A 131 -4.96 9.48 8.69
N GLY A 132 -4.48 10.32 9.63
CA GLY A 132 -4.78 10.17 11.05
C GLY A 132 -6.29 10.15 11.35
N ARG A 133 -7.07 11.06 10.74
CA ARG A 133 -8.53 11.08 10.85
C ARG A 133 -9.17 9.81 10.29
N TYR A 134 -8.69 9.30 9.15
CA TYR A 134 -9.19 8.05 8.59
C TYR A 134 -8.91 6.85 9.47
N LYS A 135 -7.70 6.73 10.03
CA LYS A 135 -7.37 5.67 10.99
C LYS A 135 -8.37 5.67 12.15
N GLN A 136 -8.55 6.82 12.80
CA GLN A 136 -9.50 6.94 13.91
C GLN A 136 -10.93 6.59 13.48
N ARG A 137 -11.37 7.07 12.30
CA ARG A 137 -12.70 6.76 11.76
C ARG A 137 -12.88 5.26 11.58
N ILE A 138 -11.93 4.56 10.97
CA ILE A 138 -12.01 3.11 10.74
C ILE A 138 -11.94 2.33 12.05
N SER A 139 -11.05 2.69 12.99
CA SER A 139 -10.99 2.04 14.31
C SER A 139 -12.32 2.16 15.07
N ARG A 140 -12.96 3.34 15.05
CA ARG A 140 -14.30 3.53 15.65
C ARG A 140 -15.38 2.71 14.96
N VAL A 141 -15.25 2.47 13.65
CA VAL A 141 -16.20 1.62 12.91
C VAL A 141 -16.03 0.16 13.33
N LEU A 142 -14.80 -0.34 13.35
CA LEU A 142 -14.51 -1.70 13.77
C LEU A 142 -15.02 -1.96 15.20
N ASN A 143 -14.78 -1.04 16.14
CA ASN A 143 -15.35 -1.11 17.50
C ASN A 143 -16.88 -1.14 17.50
N ARG A 144 -17.54 -0.26 16.73
CA ARG A 144 -19.02 -0.22 16.66
C ARG A 144 -19.63 -1.47 16.02
N LEU A 145 -18.88 -2.15 15.16
CA LEU A 145 -19.27 -3.43 14.57
C LEU A 145 -18.95 -4.62 15.49
N GLY A 146 -18.46 -4.37 16.71
CA GLY A 146 -18.13 -5.42 17.68
C GLY A 146 -16.89 -6.24 17.31
N TYR A 147 -16.05 -5.77 16.38
CA TYR A 147 -14.86 -6.50 15.96
C TYR A 147 -13.78 -6.42 17.03
N THR A 148 -13.33 -7.58 17.52
CA THR A 148 -12.29 -7.71 18.55
C THR A 148 -10.98 -8.32 18.03
N GLY A 149 -10.96 -8.79 16.78
CA GLY A 149 -9.78 -9.40 16.18
C GLY A 149 -8.74 -8.40 15.68
N GLN A 150 -7.65 -8.93 15.12
CA GLN A 150 -6.60 -8.12 14.51
C GLN A 150 -6.98 -7.71 13.08
N ALA A 151 -6.79 -6.44 12.73
CA ALA A 151 -6.79 -5.98 11.34
C ALA A 151 -5.53 -5.18 11.07
N THR A 152 -4.91 -5.40 9.92
CA THR A 152 -3.72 -4.67 9.50
C THR A 152 -3.90 -4.14 8.08
N GLY A 153 -3.25 -3.04 7.75
CA GLY A 153 -3.37 -2.45 6.44
C GLY A 153 -2.45 -1.27 6.22
N THR A 154 -2.49 -0.71 5.03
CA THR A 154 -1.65 0.43 4.65
C THR A 154 -2.47 1.39 3.79
N PHE A 155 -2.33 2.67 4.12
CA PHE A 155 -2.87 3.75 3.29
C PHE A 155 -1.99 3.92 2.05
N SER A 156 -2.64 3.98 0.89
CA SER A 156 -2.03 4.34 -0.38
C SER A 156 -2.94 5.33 -1.11
N MET A 157 -2.54 5.71 -2.32
CA MET A 157 -3.25 6.69 -3.12
C MET A 157 -3.54 6.12 -4.51
N MET A 158 -4.75 6.36 -4.99
CA MET A 158 -5.16 6.09 -6.36
C MET A 158 -5.33 7.40 -7.13
N ARG A 159 -4.67 7.50 -8.27
CA ARG A 159 -4.85 8.60 -9.22
C ARG A 159 -5.75 8.15 -10.36
N TYR A 160 -6.95 8.69 -10.45
CA TYR A 160 -7.81 8.46 -11.60
C TYR A 160 -7.54 9.49 -12.69
N MET A 161 -7.16 9.01 -13.86
CA MET A 161 -6.86 9.80 -15.04
C MET A 161 -8.03 9.74 -16.02
N PRO A 162 -8.55 10.88 -16.46
CA PRO A 162 -9.62 10.89 -17.45
C PRO A 162 -9.11 10.39 -18.80
N ASP A 163 -9.92 9.64 -19.52
CA ASP A 163 -9.65 9.23 -20.92
C ASP A 163 -10.09 10.31 -21.94
N GLY A 164 -10.54 11.48 -21.48
CA GLY A 164 -11.04 12.57 -22.32
C GLY A 164 -10.70 13.98 -21.80
N PRO A 165 -10.83 15.01 -22.65
CA PRO A 165 -10.33 16.36 -22.38
C PRO A 165 -11.11 17.14 -21.31
N GLU A 166 -12.36 16.77 -21.01
CA GLU A 166 -13.25 17.52 -20.10
C GLU A 166 -13.29 16.99 -18.65
N ALA A 167 -12.64 15.87 -18.39
CA ALA A 167 -12.75 15.17 -17.12
C ALA A 167 -11.58 15.49 -16.15
N ARG A 168 -11.85 15.40 -14.85
CA ARG A 168 -10.92 15.84 -13.79
C ARG A 168 -9.99 14.71 -13.35
N ILE A 169 -8.79 15.06 -12.92
CA ILE A 169 -7.88 14.12 -12.26
C ILE A 169 -8.30 13.99 -10.79
N PHE A 170 -8.55 12.77 -10.32
CA PHE A 170 -8.87 12.53 -8.91
C PHE A 170 -7.70 11.87 -8.18
N TRP A 171 -7.43 12.34 -6.97
CA TRP A 171 -6.52 11.69 -6.02
C TRP A 171 -7.33 11.14 -4.86
N VAL A 172 -7.51 9.82 -4.86
CA VAL A 172 -8.38 9.11 -3.92
C VAL A 172 -7.54 8.33 -2.92
N PRO A 173 -7.57 8.70 -1.63
CA PRO A 173 -6.95 7.90 -0.59
C PRO A 173 -7.65 6.54 -0.49
N GLN A 174 -6.86 5.49 -0.29
CA GLN A 174 -7.40 4.16 -0.07
C GLN A 174 -6.68 3.47 1.10
N LEU A 175 -7.40 2.61 1.81
CA LEU A 175 -6.85 1.73 2.83
C LEU A 175 -7.11 0.28 2.41
N CYS A 176 -6.03 -0.47 2.15
CA CYS A 176 -6.12 -1.90 1.91
C CYS A 176 -5.98 -2.63 3.26
N LEU A 177 -7.04 -3.28 3.70
CA LEU A 177 -7.11 -4.04 4.95
C LEU A 177 -6.97 -5.53 4.70
N PHE A 178 -6.21 -6.20 5.56
CA PHE A 178 -6.25 -7.64 5.78
C PHE A 178 -7.01 -7.90 7.08
N LEU A 179 -8.08 -8.69 6.98
CA LEU A 179 -8.96 -9.06 8.10
C LEU A 179 -9.57 -10.45 7.88
N PRO A 180 -10.18 -11.07 8.90
CA PRO A 180 -10.96 -12.29 8.74
C PRO A 180 -12.08 -12.13 7.70
N ASN A 181 -12.40 -13.20 7.01
CA ASN A 181 -13.47 -13.25 6.02
C ASN A 181 -14.85 -13.36 6.70
N ASP A 182 -15.23 -12.29 7.41
CA ASP A 182 -16.53 -12.16 8.08
C ASP A 182 -17.47 -11.30 7.22
N SER A 183 -18.51 -11.94 6.69
CA SER A 183 -19.48 -11.25 5.82
C SER A 183 -20.24 -10.13 6.51
N THR A 184 -20.51 -10.23 7.81
CA THR A 184 -21.22 -9.23 8.61
C THR A 184 -20.33 -8.01 8.82
N LEU A 185 -19.06 -8.23 9.17
CA LEU A 185 -18.06 -7.17 9.28
C LEU A 185 -17.86 -6.42 7.95
N ILE A 186 -17.70 -7.16 6.86
CA ILE A 186 -17.50 -6.58 5.52
C ILE A 186 -18.74 -5.79 5.08
N LYS A 187 -19.96 -6.30 5.32
CA LYS A 187 -21.22 -5.57 5.05
C LYS A 187 -21.31 -4.30 5.89
N GLY A 188 -20.94 -4.35 7.16
CA GLY A 188 -20.90 -3.19 8.05
C GLY A 188 -19.93 -2.11 7.58
N LEU A 189 -18.72 -2.51 7.15
CA LEU A 189 -17.73 -1.61 6.54
C LEU A 189 -18.27 -0.99 5.24
N LYS A 190 -18.86 -1.80 4.35
CA LYS A 190 -19.52 -1.32 3.12
C LYS A 190 -20.58 -0.28 3.42
N ALA A 191 -21.51 -0.58 4.33
CA ALA A 191 -22.56 0.34 4.72
C ALA A 191 -21.98 1.66 5.25
N HIS A 192 -21.00 1.61 6.15
CA HIS A 192 -20.36 2.81 6.69
C HIS A 192 -19.63 3.64 5.63
N MET A 193 -18.93 3.00 4.71
CA MET A 193 -18.18 3.70 3.66
C MET A 193 -19.11 4.32 2.61
N SER A 194 -20.30 3.77 2.37
CA SER A 194 -21.30 4.35 1.47
C SER A 194 -22.14 5.47 2.10
N ARG A 195 -22.15 5.61 3.43
CA ARG A 195 -22.99 6.59 4.14
C ARG A 195 -22.67 8.04 3.75
N SER A 196 -23.70 8.87 3.83
CA SER A 196 -23.59 10.34 3.71
C SER A 196 -22.85 10.80 2.46
N GLY A 197 -23.09 10.14 1.32
CA GLY A 197 -22.44 10.45 0.05
C GLY A 197 -21.04 9.86 -0.12
N GLY A 198 -20.63 8.87 0.68
CA GLY A 198 -19.31 8.25 0.57
C GLY A 198 -19.10 7.45 -0.72
N ALA A 199 -20.15 7.20 -1.51
CA ALA A 199 -20.04 6.69 -2.87
C ALA A 199 -19.64 7.77 -3.89
N PHE A 200 -19.69 9.06 -3.55
CA PHE A 200 -19.40 10.14 -4.50
C PHE A 200 -18.00 10.72 -4.27
N ILE A 201 -17.24 10.87 -5.36
CA ILE A 201 -15.92 11.52 -5.39
C ILE A 201 -16.07 13.04 -5.49
N ASP A 202 -17.07 13.51 -6.22
CA ASP A 202 -17.48 14.91 -6.28
C ASP A 202 -19.00 15.03 -6.30
N SER A 203 -19.56 16.12 -6.83
CA SER A 203 -21.01 16.35 -6.81
C SER A 203 -21.82 15.35 -7.63
N SER A 204 -21.22 14.68 -8.62
CA SER A 204 -21.93 13.78 -9.54
C SER A 204 -21.23 12.43 -9.74
N THR A 205 -19.91 12.37 -9.65
CA THR A 205 -19.12 11.19 -9.99
C THR A 205 -19.21 10.12 -8.90
N VAL A 206 -19.73 8.95 -9.25
CA VAL A 206 -19.87 7.80 -8.34
C VAL A 206 -18.66 6.87 -8.44
N ASN A 207 -18.10 6.50 -7.29
CA ASN A 207 -17.10 5.45 -7.16
C ASN A 207 -17.50 4.41 -6.12
N THR A 208 -17.25 3.13 -6.43
CA THR A 208 -17.44 2.04 -5.47
C THR A 208 -16.53 2.26 -4.25
N PRO A 209 -17.08 2.45 -3.04
CA PRO A 209 -16.30 2.85 -1.88
C PRO A 209 -15.58 1.69 -1.20
N VAL A 210 -15.96 0.44 -1.50
CA VAL A 210 -15.35 -0.76 -0.92
C VAL A 210 -15.26 -1.88 -1.95
N ILE A 211 -14.06 -2.43 -2.15
CA ILE A 211 -13.80 -3.56 -3.06
C ILE A 211 -13.13 -4.70 -2.28
N GLY A 212 -13.59 -5.94 -2.48
CA GLY A 212 -12.90 -7.12 -1.99
C GLY A 212 -11.82 -7.58 -2.97
N LEU A 213 -10.64 -7.94 -2.47
CA LEU A 213 -9.60 -8.59 -3.26
C LEU A 213 -10.02 -10.02 -3.60
N ARG A 214 -9.69 -10.47 -4.81
CA ARG A 214 -10.06 -11.81 -5.31
C ARG A 214 -9.07 -12.91 -4.93
N TYR A 215 -7.96 -12.56 -4.29
CA TYR A 215 -6.94 -13.53 -3.90
C TYR A 215 -7.44 -14.38 -2.74
N LYS A 216 -7.20 -15.69 -2.82
CA LYS A 216 -7.42 -16.64 -1.73
C LYS A 216 -6.13 -16.94 -0.96
N ASP A 217 -4.99 -16.62 -1.53
CA ASP A 217 -3.69 -16.81 -0.88
C ASP A 217 -3.43 -15.66 0.13
N PRO A 218 -3.33 -15.96 1.43
CA PRO A 218 -3.07 -14.96 2.45
C PRO A 218 -1.77 -14.19 2.28
N ALA A 219 -0.73 -14.80 1.70
CA ALA A 219 0.52 -14.10 1.45
C ALA A 219 0.34 -12.99 0.39
N ARG A 220 -0.47 -13.24 -0.65
CA ARG A 220 -0.86 -12.20 -1.61
C ARG A 220 -1.75 -11.14 -0.96
N LEU A 221 -2.70 -11.53 -0.12
CA LEU A 221 -3.57 -10.58 0.57
C LEU A 221 -2.78 -9.64 1.50
N ILE A 222 -1.85 -10.19 2.30
CA ILE A 222 -0.96 -9.40 3.16
C ILE A 222 -0.03 -8.53 2.33
N SER A 223 0.53 -9.05 1.24
CA SER A 223 1.36 -8.26 0.33
C SER A 223 0.60 -7.06 -0.22
N CYS A 224 -0.68 -7.23 -0.60
CA CYS A 224 -1.55 -6.13 -1.01
C CYS A 224 -1.89 -5.18 0.14
N ALA A 225 -2.19 -5.69 1.33
CA ALA A 225 -2.55 -4.88 2.51
C ALA A 225 -1.37 -4.06 3.04
N LEU A 226 -0.14 -4.53 2.85
CA LEU A 226 1.08 -3.86 3.27
C LEU A 226 1.81 -3.14 2.12
N ASN A 227 1.14 -2.94 0.98
CA ASN A 227 1.71 -2.22 -0.16
C ASN A 227 1.41 -0.72 -0.08
N PRO A 228 2.42 0.15 0.18
CA PRO A 228 2.22 1.59 0.21
C PRO A 228 2.24 2.25 -1.17
N VAL A 229 2.53 1.49 -2.24
CA VAL A 229 2.73 2.04 -3.59
C VAL A 229 1.46 2.74 -4.07
N TRP A 230 1.64 3.94 -4.62
CA TRP A 230 0.58 4.70 -5.24
C TRP A 230 0.42 4.28 -6.69
N HIS A 231 -0.83 4.30 -7.16
CA HIS A 231 -1.20 3.79 -8.46
C HIS A 231 -1.94 4.85 -9.27
N THR A 232 -1.98 4.63 -10.57
CA THR A 232 -2.83 5.35 -11.52
C THR A 232 -3.72 4.36 -12.25
N ALA A 233 -4.90 4.80 -12.64
CA ALA A 233 -5.75 4.09 -13.57
C ALA A 233 -6.48 5.11 -14.41
N ASP A 234 -6.64 4.83 -15.69
CA ASP A 234 -7.50 5.62 -16.55
C ASP A 234 -8.96 5.30 -16.20
N TYR A 235 -9.87 6.23 -16.47
CA TYR A 235 -11.29 6.04 -16.25
C TYR A 235 -12.15 6.64 -17.33
N THR A 236 -13.31 6.01 -17.50
CA THR A 236 -14.47 6.54 -18.21
C THR A 236 -15.66 6.61 -17.25
N LEU A 237 -16.72 7.30 -17.67
CA LEU A 237 -17.98 7.38 -16.93
C LEU A 237 -19.05 6.58 -17.67
N THR A 238 -19.89 5.86 -16.92
CA THR A 238 -21.16 5.34 -17.44
C THR A 238 -22.18 6.48 -17.61
N ASP A 239 -23.31 6.23 -18.26
CA ASP A 239 -24.46 7.14 -18.34
C ASP A 239 -25.04 7.57 -16.98
N LYS A 240 -24.68 6.88 -15.89
CA LYS A 240 -25.07 7.21 -14.50
C LYS A 240 -23.92 7.84 -13.69
N ASP A 241 -22.95 8.44 -14.36
CA ASP A 241 -21.76 9.08 -13.77
C ASP A 241 -20.90 8.16 -12.88
N ALA A 242 -21.00 6.85 -13.03
CA ALA A 242 -20.16 5.89 -12.31
C ALA A 242 -18.82 5.68 -13.00
N LEU A 243 -17.74 5.68 -12.21
CA LEU A 243 -16.39 5.39 -12.69
C LEU A 243 -16.25 3.94 -13.16
N VAL A 244 -15.89 3.77 -14.42
CA VAL A 244 -15.33 2.53 -14.98
C VAL A 244 -13.83 2.71 -15.09
N LYS A 245 -13.06 1.87 -14.40
CA LYS A 245 -11.61 2.02 -14.25
C LYS A 245 -10.88 1.01 -15.11
N SER A 246 -9.82 1.47 -15.77
CA SER A 246 -8.88 0.58 -16.44
C SER A 246 -8.00 -0.17 -15.42
N ARG A 247 -7.03 -0.92 -15.93
CA ARG A 247 -6.07 -1.65 -15.09
C ARG A 247 -5.26 -0.66 -14.25
N MET A 248 -5.12 -0.97 -12.97
CA MET A 248 -4.23 -0.22 -12.07
C MET A 248 -2.77 -0.43 -12.47
N GLU A 249 -2.03 0.67 -12.60
CA GLU A 249 -0.59 0.70 -12.87
C GLU A 249 0.16 1.51 -11.81
N PRO A 250 1.44 1.20 -11.54
CA PRO A 250 2.28 2.09 -10.73
C PRO A 250 2.39 3.49 -11.36
N LEU A 251 2.56 4.51 -10.51
CA LEU A 251 2.89 5.86 -10.99
C LEU A 251 4.21 5.84 -11.80
N LYS A 252 4.31 6.74 -12.78
CA LYS A 252 5.49 6.89 -13.66
C LYS A 252 6.06 8.31 -13.61
N GLY A 253 7.30 8.48 -14.07
CA GLY A 253 7.97 9.77 -14.26
C GLY A 253 8.04 10.64 -13.00
N ARG A 254 7.83 11.95 -13.16
CA ARG A 254 7.93 12.93 -12.05
C ARG A 254 6.92 12.68 -10.93
N THR A 255 5.75 12.14 -11.26
CA THR A 255 4.69 11.84 -10.28
C THR A 255 5.10 10.70 -9.35
N LEU A 256 5.78 9.67 -9.86
CA LEU A 256 6.38 8.62 -9.04
C LEU A 256 7.43 9.19 -8.08
N LEU A 257 8.35 10.03 -8.57
CA LEU A 257 9.39 10.61 -7.72
C LEU A 257 8.82 11.43 -6.57
N LYS A 258 7.79 12.23 -6.85
CA LYS A 258 7.07 12.98 -5.81
C LYS A 258 6.37 12.07 -4.81
N SER A 259 5.74 10.98 -5.26
CA SER A 259 5.13 10.01 -4.33
C SER A 259 6.18 9.33 -3.45
N LEU A 260 7.36 9.00 -3.99
CA LEU A 260 8.45 8.41 -3.20
C LEU A 260 8.93 9.35 -2.09
N LEU A 261 9.13 10.64 -2.40
CA LEU A 261 9.46 11.67 -1.41
C LEU A 261 8.38 11.77 -0.33
N THR A 262 7.11 11.84 -0.73
CA THR A 262 6.00 11.95 0.21
C THR A 262 5.90 10.71 1.10
N LEU A 263 6.02 9.51 0.53
CA LEU A 263 5.98 8.25 1.28
C LEU A 263 7.14 8.15 2.28
N ASP A 264 8.36 8.54 1.90
CA ASP A 264 9.50 8.56 2.83
C ASP A 264 9.30 9.57 3.97
N SER A 265 8.74 10.75 3.66
CA SER A 265 8.42 11.79 4.65
C SER A 265 7.29 11.40 5.61
N LEU A 266 6.24 10.75 5.11
CA LEU A 266 5.15 10.22 5.96
C LEU A 266 5.68 9.14 6.91
N GLY A 267 6.47 8.21 6.37
CA GLY A 267 7.01 7.07 7.10
C GLY A 267 5.95 6.03 7.47
N THR A 268 6.43 4.87 7.92
CA THR A 268 5.60 3.69 8.21
C THR A 268 4.51 3.98 9.26
N GLY A 269 4.86 4.66 10.37
CA GLY A 269 3.91 4.93 11.45
C GLY A 269 2.69 5.74 11.00
N VAL A 270 2.84 6.62 10.00
CA VAL A 270 1.72 7.41 9.48
C VAL A 270 0.86 6.60 8.53
N VAL A 271 1.41 5.78 7.64
CA VAL A 271 0.59 5.09 6.63
C VAL A 271 0.05 3.74 7.08
N SER A 272 0.68 3.09 8.06
CA SER A 272 0.27 1.75 8.51
C SER A 272 -0.94 1.84 9.43
N PHE A 273 -1.92 1.00 9.19
CA PHE A 273 -3.10 0.83 10.02
C PHE A 273 -2.99 -0.49 10.78
N SER A 274 -3.20 -0.44 12.09
CA SER A 274 -3.32 -1.61 12.95
C SER A 274 -4.51 -1.41 13.87
N PHE A 275 -5.28 -2.48 14.06
CA PHE A 275 -6.42 -2.53 14.97
C PHE A 275 -6.41 -3.87 15.69
N GLY A 276 -6.80 -3.87 16.97
CA GLY A 276 -6.68 -5.02 17.86
C GLY A 276 -5.24 -5.28 18.27
N GLN A 277 -5.05 -6.06 19.33
CA GLN A 277 -3.72 -6.59 19.67
C GLN A 277 -3.41 -7.81 18.80
N PRO A 278 -2.12 -8.07 18.48
CA PRO A 278 -1.74 -9.40 18.04
C PRO A 278 -2.19 -10.39 19.10
N LEU A 279 -2.76 -11.53 18.70
CA LEU A 279 -2.90 -12.68 19.60
C LEU A 279 -1.49 -13.18 19.96
N GLY A 280 -0.81 -12.47 20.85
CA GLY A 280 0.34 -12.97 21.57
C GLY A 280 -0.18 -14.00 22.55
N LYS A 281 0.29 -15.24 22.40
CA LYS A 281 0.00 -16.34 23.32
C LYS A 281 0.20 -15.86 24.76
N VAL A 282 -0.86 -15.94 25.55
CA VAL A 282 -0.72 -16.25 26.97
C VAL A 282 -0.13 -17.66 27.04
N HIS A 283 0.86 -17.83 27.92
CA HIS A 283 1.76 -18.97 28.12
C HIS A 283 3.13 -18.84 27.45
#